data_AF-A0A7V1HZQ8-F1
#
_entry.id   AF-A0A7V1HZQ8-F1
#
_cell.length_a   1.000
_cell.length_b   1.000
_cell.length_c   1.000
_cell.angle_alpha   90.00
_cell.angle_beta   90.00
_cell.angle_gamma   90.00
#
_symmetry.space_group_name_H-M   'P 1'
#
loop_
_entity.id
_entity.type
_entity.pdbx_description
1 polymer ?
#
loop_
_entity_poly.entity_id
_entity_poly.type
_entity_poly.pdbx_seq_one_letter_code
_entity_poly.pdbx_strand_id
1 'polypeptide(L)'
;MRELQNVIERAVVLSTSQTIEISDLPENIRPAQITSQIPEVEPEEIVPLRAAKSAWERRYIEKALSRHNGNISRTAEAIELARKNLQEKIKQYGIEAKRFTGKGAGAS
;
A
#
# COMPACT_ATOMS: atom_id res chain seq x y z
N MET A 1 -10.99 -1.52 -25.73
CA MET A 1 -11.33 -2.91 -25.31
C MET A 1 -10.49 -3.93 -26.10
N ARG A 2 -9.19 -4.02 -25.80
CA ARG A 2 -8.27 -5.03 -26.39
C ARG A 2 -7.30 -5.63 -25.36
N GLU A 3 -7.13 -4.99 -24.21
CA GLU A 3 -6.23 -5.45 -23.14
C GLU A 3 -6.69 -6.77 -22.50
N LEU A 4 -7.99 -6.91 -22.25
CA LEU A 4 -8.57 -8.13 -21.69
C LEU A 4 -8.38 -9.34 -22.61
N GLN A 5 -8.46 -9.15 -23.92
CA GLN A 5 -8.29 -10.22 -24.89
C GLN A 5 -6.82 -10.68 -24.96
N ASN A 6 -5.87 -9.74 -24.97
CA ASN A 6 -4.44 -10.06 -24.95
C ASN A 6 -4.01 -10.82 -23.70
N VAL A 7 -4.65 -10.55 -22.56
CA VAL A 7 -4.38 -11.22 -21.28
C VAL A 7 -4.87 -12.68 -21.32
N ILE A 8 -6.07 -12.92 -21.85
CA ILE A 8 -6.62 -14.28 -21.95
C ILE A 8 -5.84 -15.11 -22.97
N GLU A 9 -5.51 -14.56 -24.15
CA GLU A 9 -4.72 -15.26 -25.18
C GLU A 9 -3.34 -15.68 -24.65
N ARG A 10 -2.65 -14.81 -23.88
CA ARG A 10 -1.37 -15.16 -23.27
C ARG A 10 -1.49 -16.20 -22.15
N ALA A 11 -2.53 -16.12 -21.32
CA ALA A 11 -2.77 -17.11 -20.27
C ALA A 11 -3.02 -18.51 -20.86
N VAL A 12 -3.78 -18.59 -21.96
CA VAL A 12 -4.07 -19.86 -22.66
C VAL A 12 -2.84 -20.45 -23.35
N VAL A 13 -1.97 -19.61 -23.94
CA VAL A 13 -0.74 -20.07 -24.59
C VAL A 13 0.29 -20.60 -23.58
N LEU A 14 0.31 -20.04 -22.37
CA LEU A 14 1.26 -20.41 -21.32
C LEU A 14 0.77 -21.58 -20.45
N SER A 15 -0.54 -21.88 -20.43
CA SER A 15 -1.09 -23.01 -19.70
C SER A 15 -0.91 -24.32 -20.47
N THR A 16 -0.12 -25.25 -19.92
CA THR A 16 0.05 -26.63 -20.45
C THR A 16 -0.91 -27.65 -19.83
N SER A 17 -1.91 -27.19 -19.05
CA SER A 17 -2.91 -28.04 -18.38
C SER A 17 -4.34 -27.51 -18.55
N GLN A 18 -5.33 -28.40 -18.41
CA GLN A 18 -6.76 -28.15 -18.62
C GLN A 18 -7.44 -27.29 -17.52
N THR A 19 -6.66 -26.89 -16.50
CA THR A 19 -7.07 -26.01 -15.39
C THR A 19 -5.96 -24.96 -15.21
N ILE A 20 -6.32 -23.67 -15.26
CA ILE A 20 -5.37 -22.56 -15.04
C ILE A 20 -5.17 -22.39 -13.54
N GLU A 21 -3.96 -22.62 -13.04
CA GLU A 21 -3.58 -22.35 -11.66
C GLU A 21 -2.98 -20.95 -11.53
N ILE A 22 -2.96 -20.39 -10.31
CA ILE A 22 -2.39 -19.06 -10.03
C ILE A 22 -0.91 -18.98 -10.43
N SER A 23 -0.23 -20.12 -10.48
CA SER A 23 1.15 -20.31 -10.96
C SER A 23 1.33 -20.01 -12.44
N ASP A 24 0.27 -20.13 -13.25
CA ASP A 24 0.28 -19.96 -14.71
C ASP A 24 -0.01 -18.52 -15.13
N LEU A 25 -0.41 -17.65 -14.18
CA LEU A 25 -0.63 -16.24 -14.45
C LEU A 25 0.70 -15.48 -14.54
N PRO A 26 0.88 -14.60 -15.54
CA PRO A 26 2.05 -13.74 -15.61
C PRO A 26 2.11 -12.81 -14.38
N GLU A 27 3.32 -12.43 -13.96
CA GLU A 27 3.58 -11.77 -12.68
C GLU A 27 2.75 -10.49 -12.44
N ASN A 28 2.29 -9.84 -13.51
CA ASN A 28 1.46 -8.64 -13.47
C ASN A 28 -0.01 -8.89 -13.04
N ILE A 29 -0.46 -10.14 -12.90
CA ILE A 29 -1.85 -10.50 -12.56
C ILE A 29 -1.91 -11.43 -11.35
N ARG A 30 -0.78 -11.99 -10.90
CA ARG A 30 -0.75 -12.75 -9.64
C ARG A 30 -1.21 -11.83 -8.51
N PRO A 31 -2.19 -12.23 -7.68
CA PRO A 31 -2.53 -11.48 -6.48
C PRO A 31 -1.29 -11.45 -5.62
N ALA A 32 -0.67 -10.27 -5.54
CA ALA A 32 0.60 -10.09 -4.87
C ALA A 32 0.47 -10.65 -3.44
N GLN A 33 1.23 -11.72 -3.16
CA GLN A 33 1.84 -11.84 -1.86
C GLN A 33 2.38 -10.45 -1.53
N ILE A 34 2.10 -9.96 -0.33
CA ILE A 34 2.47 -8.61 0.12
C ILE A 34 3.99 -8.47 -0.02
N THR A 35 4.45 -8.06 -1.19
CA THR A 35 5.84 -7.74 -1.49
C THR A 35 5.87 -6.28 -1.87
N SER A 36 6.91 -5.64 -1.39
CA SER A 36 7.12 -4.20 -1.35
C SER A 36 7.39 -3.64 -2.76
N GLN A 37 6.40 -3.67 -3.65
CA GLN A 37 6.41 -2.79 -4.81
C GLN A 37 5.83 -1.47 -4.34
N ILE A 38 6.69 -0.47 -4.18
CA ILE A 38 6.25 0.92 -4.15
C ILE A 38 5.59 1.10 -5.52
N PRO A 39 4.26 1.23 -5.62
CA PRO A 39 3.67 1.49 -6.91
C PRO A 39 4.23 2.83 -7.34
N GLU A 40 4.92 2.85 -8.48
CA GLU A 40 5.21 4.07 -9.20
C GLU A 40 3.86 4.56 -9.71
N VAL A 41 3.10 5.19 -8.81
CA VAL A 41 1.82 5.81 -9.11
C VAL A 41 2.19 7.10 -9.82
N GLU A 42 2.30 7.04 -11.14
CA GLU A 42 2.01 8.22 -11.93
C GLU A 42 0.66 8.76 -11.43
N PRO A 43 0.57 10.03 -11.02
CA PRO A 43 -0.68 10.56 -10.50
C PRO A 43 -1.75 10.42 -11.58
N GLU A 44 -2.76 9.59 -11.31
CA GLU A 44 -3.92 9.35 -12.20
C GLU A 44 -4.59 10.67 -12.62
N GLU A 45 -4.45 11.70 -11.80
CA GLU A 45 -4.94 13.05 -12.04
C GLU A 45 -3.96 14.10 -11.48
N ILE A 46 -3.68 15.15 -12.26
CA ILE A 46 -2.84 16.27 -11.81
C ILE A 46 -3.67 17.16 -10.88
N VAL A 47 -3.47 16.98 -9.58
CA VAL A 47 -4.07 17.81 -8.53
C VAL A 47 -3.10 18.91 -8.06
N PRO A 48 -3.58 19.97 -7.38
CA PRO A 48 -2.69 20.95 -6.77
C PRO A 48 -1.64 20.28 -5.88
N LEU A 49 -0.36 20.68 -6.02
CA LEU A 49 0.78 20.06 -5.32
C LEU A 49 0.56 19.90 -3.81
N ARG A 50 -0.12 20.86 -3.19
CA ARG A 50 -0.48 20.82 -1.77
C ARG A 50 -1.35 19.61 -1.44
N ALA A 51 -2.37 19.33 -2.25
CA ALA A 51 -3.28 18.20 -2.06
C ALA A 51 -2.55 16.86 -2.24
N ALA A 52 -1.73 16.74 -3.29
CA ALA A 52 -0.91 15.55 -3.54
C ALA A 52 0.02 15.25 -2.37
N LYS A 53 0.75 16.26 -1.87
CA LYS A 53 1.64 16.13 -0.72
C LYS A 53 0.89 15.71 0.54
N SER A 54 -0.26 16.31 0.84
CA SER A 54 -1.06 15.94 2.00
C SER A 54 -1.60 14.50 1.92
N ALA A 55 -2.06 14.06 0.74
CA ALA A 55 -2.55 12.70 0.55
C ALA A 55 -1.42 11.67 0.73
N TRP A 56 -0.26 11.93 0.12
CA TRP A 56 0.93 11.09 0.28
C TRP A 56 1.39 11.04 1.75
N GLU A 57 1.50 12.21 2.40
CA GLU A 57 1.97 12.29 3.78
C GLU A 57 1.03 11.56 4.75
N ARG A 58 -0.29 11.70 4.57
CA ARG A 58 -1.28 10.94 5.34
C ARG A 58 -1.06 9.44 5.21
N ARG A 59 -0.97 8.93 3.98
CA ARG A 59 -0.74 7.49 3.71
C ARG A 59 0.57 7.01 4.32
N TYR A 60 1.63 7.82 4.23
CA TYR A 60 2.93 7.51 4.82
C TYR A 60 2.84 7.37 6.36
N ILE A 61 2.19 8.32 7.04
CA ILE A 61 2.01 8.29 8.49
C ILE A 61 1.16 7.09 8.92
N GLU A 62 0.08 6.78 8.22
CA GLU A 62 -0.76 5.60 8.50
C GLU A 62 0.06 4.30 8.37
N LYS A 63 0.89 4.18 7.32
CA LYS A 63 1.79 3.03 7.14
C LYS A 63 2.83 2.92 8.24
N ALA A 64 3.44 4.05 8.64
CA ALA A 64 4.42 4.08 9.72
C ALA A 64 3.79 3.68 11.07
N LEU A 65 2.60 4.23 11.39
CA LEU A 65 1.85 3.84 12.58
C LEU A 65 1.49 2.35 12.56
N SER A 66 1.07 1.81 11.42
CA SER A 66 0.77 0.39 11.29
C SER A 66 1.98 -0.50 11.59
N ARG A 67 3.19 -0.11 11.14
CA ARG A 67 4.43 -0.87 11.40
C ARG A 67 4.84 -0.87 12.86
N HIS A 68 4.47 0.16 13.61
CA HIS A 68 4.79 0.31 15.03
C HIS A 68 3.58 0.09 15.95
N ASN A 69 2.56 -0.64 15.49
CA ASN A 69 1.34 -0.96 16.26
C ASN A 69 0.67 0.28 16.89
N GLY A 70 0.62 1.40 16.18
CA GLY A 70 0.04 2.65 16.66
C GLY A 70 0.85 3.36 17.75
N ASN A 71 2.08 2.90 18.05
CA ASN A 71 2.96 3.56 19.01
C ASN A 71 3.55 4.84 18.41
N ILE A 72 2.99 5.98 18.80
CA ILE A 72 3.37 7.30 18.29
C ILE A 72 4.84 7.63 18.60
N SER A 73 5.35 7.29 19.77
CA SER A 73 6.75 7.59 20.13
C SER A 73 7.73 6.81 19.25
N ARG A 74 7.54 5.49 19.12
CA ARG A 74 8.38 4.65 18.26
C ARG A 74 8.26 5.03 16.78
N THR A 75 7.06 5.41 16.35
CA THR A 75 6.83 5.87 14.97
C THR A 75 7.59 7.18 14.70
N ALA A 76 7.52 8.14 15.61
CA ALA A 76 8.20 9.42 15.53
C ALA A 76 9.73 9.24 15.43
N GLU A 77 10.30 8.39 16.29
CA GLU A 77 11.71 8.03 16.26
C GLU A 77 12.10 7.37 14.92
N ALA A 78 11.31 6.42 14.44
CA ALA A 78 11.62 5.67 13.22
C ALA A 78 11.57 6.50 11.92
N ILE A 79 10.75 7.56 11.88
CA ILE A 79 10.66 8.46 10.72
C ILE A 79 11.42 9.78 10.94
N GLU A 80 12.23 9.84 12.00
CA GLU A 80 13.04 11.01 12.38
C GLU A 80 12.24 12.32 12.49
N LEU A 81 11.00 12.22 12.98
CA LEU A 81 10.12 13.35 13.17
C LEU A 81 9.91 13.59 14.66
N ALA A 82 9.98 14.85 15.10
CA ALA A 82 9.65 15.20 16.47
C ALA A 82 8.24 14.70 16.84
N ARG A 83 8.11 14.05 18.00
CA ARG A 83 6.83 13.47 18.47
C ARG A 83 5.66 14.47 18.43
N LYS A 84 5.91 15.72 18.82
CA LYS A 84 4.91 16.80 18.79
C LYS A 84 4.41 17.05 17.36
N ASN A 85 5.32 17.14 16.39
CA ASN A 85 4.98 17.36 14.98
C ASN A 85 4.19 16.17 14.42
N LEU A 86 4.54 14.94 14.79
CA LEU A 86 3.77 13.76 14.39
C LEU A 86 2.34 13.82 14.95
N GLN A 87 2.18 14.19 16.22
CA GLN A 87 0.85 14.34 16.84
C GLN A 87 0.00 15.42 16.16
N GLU A 88 0.61 16.55 15.78
CA GLU A 88 -0.06 17.61 15.04
C GLU A 88 -0.51 17.12 13.65
N LYS A 89 0.35 16.40 12.92
CA LYS A 89 -0.01 15.80 11.62
C LYS A 89 -1.11 14.75 11.74
N ILE A 90 -1.06 13.91 12.78
CA ILE A 90 -2.12 12.92 13.07
C ILE A 90 -3.46 13.63 13.26
N LYS A 91 -3.49 14.72 14.04
CA LYS A 91 -4.72 15.52 14.23
C LYS A 91 -5.16 16.20 12.93
N GLN A 92 -4.23 16.82 12.21
CA GLN A 92 -4.49 17.53 10.96
C GLN A 92 -5.12 16.60 9.90
N TYR A 93 -4.68 15.35 9.83
CA TYR A 93 -5.17 14.37 8.87
C TYR A 93 -6.32 13.49 9.39
N GLY A 94 -6.76 13.68 10.64
CA GLY A 94 -7.83 12.88 11.25
C GLY A 94 -7.45 11.41 11.43
N ILE A 95 -6.17 11.11 11.69
CA ILE A 95 -5.68 9.75 11.86
C ILE A 95 -5.92 9.31 13.31
N GLU A 96 -6.50 8.14 13.50
CA GLU A 96 -6.69 7.55 14.82
C GLU A 96 -5.64 6.47 15.09
N ALA A 97 -4.60 6.80 15.85
CA ALA A 97 -3.50 5.87 16.15
C ALA A 97 -3.99 4.55 16.80
N LYS A 98 -5.10 4.59 17.56
CA LYS A 98 -5.73 3.41 18.19
C LYS A 98 -6.23 2.37 17.18
N ARG A 99 -6.50 2.75 15.92
CA ARG A 99 -6.91 1.78 14.89
C ARG A 99 -5.79 0.82 14.50
N PHE A 100 -4.54 1.17 14.83
CA PHE A 100 -3.36 0.37 14.51
C PHE A 100 -2.88 -0.49 15.69
N THR A 101 -3.43 -0.28 16.89
CA THR A 101 -3.16 -1.12 18.07
C THR A 101 -4.05 -2.38 18.00
N GLY A 102 -3.60 -3.43 17.30
CA GLY A 102 -4.32 -4.72 17.28
C GLY A 102 -4.14 -5.58 16.02
N LYS A 103 -3.61 -5.02 14.92
CA LYS A 103 -3.48 -5.73 13.63
C LYS A 103 -2.20 -6.60 13.49
N GLY A 104 -1.54 -6.93 14.60
CA GLY A 104 -0.24 -7.63 14.62
C GLY A 104 -0.28 -9.08 15.13
N ALA A 105 -1.45 -9.69 15.35
CA ALA A 105 -1.58 -11.06 15.87
C ALA A 105 -2.20 -12.06 14.87
N GLY A 106 -2.06 -11.83 13.56
CA GLY A 106 -2.74 -12.64 12.54
C GLY A 106 -2.01 -12.74 11.19
N ALA A 107 -0.69 -12.89 11.21
CA ALA A 107 0.07 -13.33 10.04
C ALA A 107 1.07 -14.41 10.48
N SER A 108 0.56 -15.63 10.60
CA SER A 108 1.30 -16.90 10.61
C SER A 108 0.60 -17.83 9.64
#